data_AF-A0A7C1E1I5-F1
#
_entry.id   AF-A0A7C1E1I5-F1
#
_cell.length_a   1.000
_cell.length_b   1.000
_cell.length_c   1.000
_cell.angle_alpha   90.00
_cell.angle_beta   90.00
_cell.angle_gamma   90.00
#
_symmetry.space_group_name_H-M   'P 1'
#
loop_
_entity.id
_entity.type
_entity.pdbx_description
1 polymer ?
#
loop_
_entity_poly.entity_id
_entity_poly.type
_entity_poly.pdbx_seq_one_letter_code
_entity_poly.pdbx_strand_id
1 'polypeptide(L)'
;MKKIRFADFTVVCLLLFVHGPAAAQLKVKPDGNVGIGTNNPVTRLHVYGEGLVDSYAPPWGRAFWTRVHHNDAGSYFLWNSGLGRDVFFVNGRGWQWSMQGTYTGADGSMMEGMAPIESPMEAVRQLKGIRFRYRGDSGGGEGDGYRLGFVAREVALVVPEAVKIMQDSTGAIAYNALVPLLVEAVKEQQEQIDALRAFISYQEEELIRLKRRRWSR
;
A
#
# COMPACT_ATOMS: atom_id res chain seq x y z
N MET A 1 -39.14 18.59 84.05
CA MET A 1 -39.57 19.28 82.81
C MET A 1 -39.39 18.34 81.61
N LYS A 2 -40.16 18.49 80.52
CA LYS A 2 -40.27 17.47 79.45
C LYS A 2 -40.13 18.06 78.04
N LYS A 3 -39.35 17.35 77.21
CA LYS A 3 -39.32 17.27 75.73
C LYS A 3 -38.68 18.41 74.90
N ILE A 4 -37.80 17.94 74.00
CA ILE A 4 -37.22 18.61 72.82
C ILE A 4 -38.20 18.55 71.65
N ARG A 5 -38.18 19.54 70.74
CA ARG A 5 -38.64 19.42 69.34
C ARG A 5 -37.73 20.19 68.38
N PHE A 6 -37.55 19.64 67.17
CA PHE A 6 -36.82 20.24 66.05
C PHE A 6 -37.83 20.69 64.97
N ALA A 7 -37.66 21.91 64.48
CA ALA A 7 -38.26 22.54 63.28
C ALA A 7 -37.71 23.98 63.18
N ASP A 8 -37.36 24.58 62.04
CA ASP A 8 -37.08 24.10 60.67
C ASP A 8 -36.05 25.07 60.03
N PHE A 9 -35.47 24.75 58.87
CA PHE A 9 -34.50 25.64 58.19
C PHE A 9 -34.58 25.49 56.65
N THR A 10 -34.87 26.59 55.94
CA THR A 10 -34.83 26.65 54.47
C THR A 10 -34.19 27.96 54.01
N VAL A 11 -33.05 27.87 53.32
CA VAL A 11 -32.37 29.00 52.67
C VAL A 11 -32.48 28.82 51.16
N VAL A 12 -32.90 29.86 50.44
CA VAL A 12 -32.98 29.87 48.98
C VAL A 12 -31.85 30.73 48.42
N CYS A 13 -30.94 30.12 47.66
CA CYS A 13 -29.88 30.81 46.94
C CYS A 13 -30.20 30.87 45.43
N LEU A 14 -29.94 32.01 44.80
CA LEU A 14 -30.08 32.21 43.35
C LEU A 14 -28.69 32.49 42.76
N LEU A 15 -28.30 31.74 41.71
CA LEU A 15 -26.98 31.83 41.05
C LEU A 15 -27.12 32.27 39.59
N LEU A 16 -26.24 33.16 39.15
CA LEU A 16 -26.04 33.53 37.74
C LEU A 16 -24.62 33.13 37.32
N PHE A 17 -24.51 32.30 36.28
CA PHE A 17 -23.22 31.78 35.78
C PHE A 17 -22.81 32.43 34.45
N VAL A 18 -21.67 33.13 34.45
CA VAL A 18 -20.97 33.51 33.21
C VAL A 18 -20.12 32.33 32.75
N HIS A 19 -20.41 31.80 31.56
CA HIS A 19 -19.68 30.67 30.98
C HIS A 19 -18.67 31.16 29.93
N GLY A 20 -17.38 30.95 30.18
CA GLY A 20 -16.38 30.90 29.11
C GLY A 20 -16.60 29.66 28.22
N PRO A 21 -15.96 29.58 27.04
CA PRO A 21 -16.10 28.43 26.14
C PRO A 21 -15.38 27.20 26.70
N ALA A 22 -15.99 26.55 27.70
CA ALA A 22 -15.58 25.24 28.17
C ALA A 22 -15.71 24.26 27.00
N ALA A 23 -14.59 23.69 26.56
CA ALA A 23 -14.58 22.64 25.55
C ALA A 23 -15.40 21.45 26.09
N ALA A 24 -16.57 21.19 25.50
CA ALA A 24 -17.41 20.10 25.96
C ALA A 24 -16.68 18.77 25.79
N GLN A 25 -16.64 17.98 26.86
CA GLN A 25 -16.10 16.61 26.84
C GLN A 25 -16.82 15.76 25.79
N LEU A 26 -18.15 15.92 25.68
CA LEU A 26 -18.96 15.43 24.59
C LEU A 26 -20.01 16.49 24.22
N LYS A 27 -20.11 16.83 22.92
CA LYS A 27 -21.11 17.73 22.36
C LYS A 27 -21.89 17.00 21.26
N VAL A 28 -23.21 17.06 21.31
CA VAL A 28 -24.07 16.68 20.17
C VAL A 28 -24.77 17.94 19.68
N LYS A 29 -24.71 18.19 18.37
CA LYS A 29 -25.44 19.28 17.69
C LYS A 29 -26.77 18.76 17.09
N PRO A 30 -27.77 19.64 16.86
CA PRO A 30 -29.02 19.25 16.21
C PRO A 30 -28.88 18.74 14.77
N ASP A 31 -27.76 19.04 14.10
CA ASP A 31 -27.40 18.54 12.76
C ASP A 31 -26.87 17.09 12.78
N GLY A 32 -26.77 16.46 13.95
CA GLY A 32 -26.23 15.11 14.14
C GLY A 32 -24.71 15.04 14.27
N ASN A 33 -23.99 16.16 14.26
CA ASN A 33 -22.54 16.19 14.46
C ASN A 33 -22.19 16.00 15.95
N VAL A 34 -21.27 15.08 16.22
CA VAL A 34 -20.75 14.76 17.56
C VAL A 34 -19.31 15.27 17.69
N GLY A 35 -19.05 16.06 18.73
CA GLY A 35 -17.74 16.57 19.09
C GLY A 35 -17.24 16.01 20.41
N ILE A 36 -15.95 15.67 20.50
CA ILE A 36 -15.27 15.33 21.76
C ILE A 36 -14.13 16.33 21.92
N GLY A 37 -14.06 17.03 23.06
CA GLY A 37 -13.09 18.12 23.28
C GLY A 37 -13.36 19.39 22.46
N THR A 38 -14.53 19.52 21.81
CA THR A 38 -14.88 20.68 20.98
C THR A 38 -16.37 21.00 21.01
N ASN A 39 -16.69 22.29 21.06
CA ASN A 39 -18.06 22.81 20.92
C ASN A 39 -18.50 22.98 19.46
N ASN A 40 -17.56 22.91 18.52
CA ASN A 40 -17.83 23.11 17.10
C ASN A 40 -17.31 21.91 16.26
N PRO A 41 -17.92 20.72 16.37
CA PRO A 41 -17.67 19.64 15.43
C PRO A 41 -17.97 20.09 13.98
N VAL A 42 -17.05 19.77 13.07
CA VAL A 42 -17.11 20.14 11.63
C VAL A 42 -17.45 18.95 10.72
N THR A 43 -17.62 17.77 11.31
CA THR A 43 -18.02 16.52 10.66
C THR A 43 -18.76 15.66 11.69
N ARG A 44 -19.35 14.54 11.25
CA ARG A 44 -20.24 13.69 12.08
C ARG A 44 -19.60 13.21 13.38
N LEU A 45 -18.29 12.96 13.37
CA LEU A 45 -17.49 12.68 14.56
C LEU A 45 -16.19 13.50 14.49
N HIS A 46 -16.06 14.52 15.34
CA HIS A 46 -14.86 15.35 15.45
C HIS A 46 -14.27 15.23 16.86
N VAL A 47 -13.12 14.55 16.99
CA VAL A 47 -12.33 14.54 18.22
C VAL A 47 -11.28 15.65 18.12
N TYR A 48 -11.26 16.56 19.07
CA TYR A 48 -10.26 17.61 19.22
C TYR A 48 -9.36 17.27 20.42
N GLY A 49 -8.34 16.46 20.15
CA GLY A 49 -7.46 15.85 21.15
C GLY A 49 -6.87 14.54 20.63
N GLU A 50 -6.21 13.78 21.50
CA GLU A 50 -5.72 12.44 21.19
C GLU A 50 -6.87 11.40 21.22
N GLY A 51 -6.87 10.47 20.26
CA GLY A 51 -7.83 9.36 20.20
C GLY A 51 -7.11 8.03 20.34
N LEU A 52 -7.07 7.46 21.54
CA LEU A 52 -6.59 6.10 21.78
C LEU A 52 -7.72 5.09 21.51
N VAL A 53 -7.44 4.08 20.70
CA VAL A 53 -8.30 2.91 20.50
C VAL A 53 -7.61 1.69 21.11
N ASP A 54 -7.72 1.53 22.42
CA ASP A 54 -7.25 0.35 23.14
C ASP A 54 -8.30 -0.76 23.06
N SER A 55 -8.00 -1.83 22.32
CA SER A 55 -9.00 -2.79 21.84
C SER A 55 -8.61 -4.24 22.09
N TYR A 56 -9.29 -4.86 23.04
CA TYR A 56 -9.23 -6.29 23.36
C TYR A 56 -10.05 -7.15 22.39
N ALA A 57 -9.88 -6.92 21.08
CA ALA A 57 -10.58 -7.69 20.06
C ALA A 57 -10.14 -9.18 20.09
N PRO A 58 -11.07 -10.14 20.05
CA PRO A 58 -10.71 -11.56 20.08
C PRO A 58 -10.00 -12.00 18.79
N PRO A 59 -9.46 -13.24 18.73
CA PRO A 59 -9.02 -13.83 17.47
C PRO A 59 -10.09 -13.71 16.38
N TRP A 60 -9.70 -13.25 15.19
CA TRP A 60 -10.58 -12.89 14.06
C TRP A 60 -11.52 -11.68 14.27
N GLY A 61 -11.39 -10.96 15.39
CA GLY A 61 -12.06 -9.68 15.64
C GLY A 61 -11.45 -8.50 14.87
N ARG A 62 -12.05 -7.31 14.99
CA ARG A 62 -11.59 -6.07 14.33
C ARG A 62 -11.50 -4.95 15.37
N ALA A 63 -10.29 -4.46 15.62
CA ALA A 63 -10.05 -3.37 16.56
C ALA A 63 -10.58 -2.02 16.07
N PHE A 64 -10.53 -1.79 14.76
CA PHE A 64 -11.12 -0.63 14.10
C PHE A 64 -11.69 -1.10 12.75
N TRP A 65 -12.95 -0.77 12.46
CA TRP A 65 -13.63 -1.24 11.25
C TRP A 65 -14.27 -0.09 10.48
N THR A 66 -13.76 0.18 9.28
CA THR A 66 -14.34 1.13 8.34
C THR A 66 -15.05 0.40 7.19
N ARG A 67 -16.15 0.99 6.70
CA ARG A 67 -16.87 0.53 5.50
C ARG A 67 -17.07 1.72 4.57
N VAL A 68 -16.55 1.61 3.36
CA VAL A 68 -16.66 2.63 2.32
C VAL A 68 -17.79 2.25 1.36
N HIS A 69 -18.65 3.21 1.01
CA HIS A 69 -19.82 3.02 0.15
C HIS A 69 -19.71 3.70 -1.23
N HIS A 70 -18.62 4.41 -1.51
CA HIS A 70 -18.36 5.10 -2.77
C HIS A 70 -16.98 4.73 -3.31
N ASN A 71 -16.89 4.43 -4.61
CA ASN A 71 -15.68 3.87 -5.25
C ASN A 71 -14.43 4.75 -5.11
N ASP A 72 -14.61 6.07 -5.00
CA ASP A 72 -13.54 7.06 -4.97
C ASP A 72 -13.35 7.71 -3.58
N ALA A 73 -14.06 7.22 -2.56
CA ALA A 73 -13.87 7.63 -1.17
C ALA A 73 -12.77 6.78 -0.50
N GLY A 74 -11.97 7.42 0.36
CA GLY A 74 -10.93 6.73 1.12
C GLY A 74 -11.41 6.07 2.41
N SER A 75 -10.84 4.90 2.71
CA SER A 75 -11.04 4.14 3.93
C SER A 75 -10.13 4.60 5.08
N TYR A 76 -9.05 5.31 4.75
CA TYR A 76 -8.10 5.94 5.66
C TYR A 76 -7.56 7.23 5.01
N PHE A 77 -7.45 8.30 5.80
CA PHE A 77 -6.82 9.58 5.43
C PHE A 77 -6.10 10.17 6.64
N LEU A 78 -4.85 10.58 6.44
CA LEU A 78 -4.05 11.35 7.40
C LEU A 78 -3.70 12.69 6.74
N TRP A 79 -4.35 13.75 7.20
CA TRP A 79 -4.04 15.13 6.82
C TRP A 79 -2.93 15.71 7.69
N ASN A 80 -1.95 16.39 7.10
CA ASN A 80 -0.93 17.13 7.84
C ASN A 80 -1.15 18.64 7.65
N SER A 81 -1.69 19.31 8.68
CA SER A 81 -1.97 20.74 8.67
C SER A 81 -0.72 21.62 8.51
N GLY A 82 0.45 21.16 8.94
CA GLY A 82 1.72 21.89 8.75
C GLY A 82 2.27 21.82 7.32
N LEU A 83 1.91 20.78 6.56
CA LEU A 83 2.27 20.63 5.15
C LEU A 83 1.14 21.03 4.19
N GLY A 84 -0.06 21.33 4.71
CA GLY A 84 -1.24 21.69 3.92
C GLY A 84 -1.72 20.60 2.95
N ARG A 85 -1.46 19.32 3.26
CA ARG A 85 -1.77 18.19 2.37
C ARG A 85 -1.99 16.87 3.12
N ASP A 86 -2.62 15.92 2.45
CA ASP A 86 -2.63 14.51 2.87
C ASP A 86 -1.23 13.90 2.81
N VAL A 87 -0.89 13.05 3.78
CA VAL A 87 0.41 12.37 3.90
C VAL A 87 0.31 10.84 3.81
N PHE A 88 -0.86 10.27 4.12
CA PHE A 88 -1.17 8.87 3.86
C PHE A 88 -2.68 8.74 3.62
N PHE A 89 -3.07 8.03 2.57
CA PHE A 89 -4.46 7.70 2.32
C PHE A 89 -4.59 6.36 1.59
N VAL A 90 -5.72 5.70 1.79
CA VAL A 90 -6.10 4.46 1.10
C VAL A 90 -7.46 4.69 0.46
N ASN A 91 -7.52 4.73 -0.87
CA ASN A 91 -8.78 4.88 -1.61
C ASN A 91 -9.48 3.52 -1.83
N GLY A 92 -10.80 3.50 -2.00
CA GLY A 92 -11.60 2.30 -2.30
C GLY A 92 -11.16 1.50 -3.54
N ARG A 93 -10.31 2.07 -4.39
CA ARG A 93 -9.62 1.38 -5.50
C ARG A 93 -8.25 0.75 -5.15
N GLY A 94 -7.84 0.74 -3.88
CA GLY A 94 -6.62 0.06 -3.42
C GLY A 94 -5.28 0.78 -3.67
N TRP A 95 -5.29 2.09 -3.93
CA TRP A 95 -4.05 2.85 -4.15
C TRP A 95 -3.37 3.17 -2.82
N GLN A 96 -2.14 2.71 -2.64
CA GLN A 96 -1.24 3.06 -1.54
C GLN A 96 -0.17 4.03 -2.05
N TRP A 97 -0.16 5.26 -1.52
CA TRP A 97 0.91 6.23 -1.80
C TRP A 97 1.95 6.21 -0.67
N SER A 98 3.23 6.15 -1.02
CA SER A 98 4.36 6.15 -0.08
C SER A 98 5.55 6.88 -0.68
N MET A 99 6.28 7.66 0.14
CA MET A 99 7.46 8.38 -0.33
C MET A 99 8.74 7.51 -0.42
N GLN A 100 8.71 6.27 0.11
CA GLN A 100 9.86 5.38 0.20
C GLN A 100 9.57 3.90 -0.18
N GLY A 101 8.36 3.59 -0.69
CA GLY A 101 7.98 2.23 -1.09
C GLY A 101 7.33 1.39 0.01
N THR A 102 7.27 0.08 -0.23
CA THR A 102 6.52 -0.90 0.58
C THR A 102 7.37 -2.11 0.94
N TYR A 103 7.51 -2.43 2.24
CA TYR A 103 8.15 -3.67 2.68
C TYR A 103 7.16 -4.85 2.65
N THR A 104 7.64 -6.03 2.26
CA THR A 104 6.87 -7.29 2.27
C THR A 104 7.62 -8.30 3.14
N GLY A 105 6.91 -9.04 4.01
CA GLY A 105 7.52 -10.09 4.83
C GLY A 105 7.99 -11.27 3.97
N ALA A 106 9.24 -11.69 4.17
CA ALA A 106 9.91 -12.71 3.36
C ALA A 106 10.93 -13.52 4.18
N ASP A 107 10.67 -13.76 5.46
CA ASP A 107 11.47 -14.69 6.26
C ASP A 107 11.19 -16.14 5.79
N GLY A 108 12.23 -16.96 5.69
CA GLY A 108 12.11 -18.36 5.27
C GLY A 108 11.27 -19.20 6.23
N SER A 109 11.15 -18.79 7.50
CA SER A 109 10.24 -19.41 8.48
C SER A 109 8.74 -19.25 8.13
N MET A 110 8.41 -18.33 7.23
CA MET A 110 7.04 -18.00 6.79
C MET A 110 6.69 -18.63 5.43
N MET A 111 7.56 -19.50 4.90
CA MET A 111 7.45 -20.07 3.55
C MET A 111 7.42 -21.59 3.58
N GLU A 112 6.59 -22.18 2.72
CA GLU A 112 6.55 -23.62 2.45
C GLU A 112 6.64 -23.85 0.94
N GLY A 113 7.13 -25.02 0.50
CA GLY A 113 7.18 -25.36 -0.93
C GLY A 113 8.19 -24.57 -1.77
N MET A 114 9.33 -24.16 -1.18
CA MET A 114 10.40 -23.45 -1.91
C MET A 114 10.93 -24.29 -3.08
N ALA A 115 10.95 -23.70 -4.29
CA ALA A 115 11.52 -24.30 -5.49
C ALA A 115 12.28 -23.24 -6.31
N PRO A 116 13.26 -23.64 -7.16
CA PRO A 116 13.87 -22.73 -8.12
C PRO A 116 12.86 -22.18 -9.14
N ILE A 117 13.14 -21.01 -9.71
CA ILE A 117 12.36 -20.49 -10.85
C ILE A 117 12.84 -21.22 -12.10
N GLU A 118 11.96 -22.01 -12.72
CA GLU A 118 12.26 -22.76 -13.93
C GLU A 118 12.25 -21.84 -15.19
N SER A 119 13.19 -22.08 -16.11
CA SER A 119 13.34 -21.38 -17.39
C SER A 119 13.14 -19.84 -17.33
N PRO A 120 13.82 -19.12 -16.42
CA PRO A 120 13.51 -17.72 -16.14
C PRO A 120 13.74 -16.82 -17.35
N MET A 121 14.78 -17.06 -18.16
CA MET A 121 14.97 -16.34 -19.42
C MET A 121 13.84 -16.60 -20.43
N GLU A 122 13.26 -17.81 -20.47
CA GLU A 122 12.15 -18.10 -21.36
C GLU A 122 10.90 -17.31 -20.99
N ALA A 123 10.53 -17.31 -19.71
CA ALA A 123 9.43 -16.50 -19.21
C ALA A 123 9.65 -15.01 -19.54
N VAL A 124 10.85 -14.46 -19.28
CA VAL A 124 11.15 -13.06 -19.63
C VAL A 124 11.06 -12.77 -21.13
N ARG A 125 11.46 -13.70 -22.02
CA ARG A 125 11.30 -13.55 -23.48
C ARG A 125 9.83 -13.56 -23.93
N GLN A 126 8.93 -14.20 -23.20
CA GLN A 126 7.50 -14.24 -23.53
C GLN A 126 6.73 -13.00 -23.04
N LEU A 127 7.23 -12.30 -22.01
CA LEU A 127 6.61 -11.09 -21.47
C LEU A 127 6.70 -9.90 -22.43
N LYS A 128 5.55 -9.27 -22.73
CA LYS A 128 5.46 -8.13 -23.65
C LYS A 128 5.24 -6.82 -22.89
N GLY A 129 6.30 -6.04 -22.72
CA GLY A 129 6.21 -4.67 -22.25
C GLY A 129 5.44 -3.80 -23.26
N ILE A 130 4.38 -3.12 -22.81
CA ILE A 130 3.55 -2.24 -23.63
C ILE A 130 3.52 -0.81 -23.08
N ARG A 131 3.23 0.14 -23.97
CA ARG A 131 2.93 1.54 -23.64
C ARG A 131 1.42 1.77 -23.79
N PHE A 132 0.73 2.21 -22.74
CA PHE A 132 -0.73 2.32 -22.72
C PHE A 132 -1.22 3.54 -21.93
N ARG A 133 -2.51 3.87 -22.06
CA ARG A 133 -3.22 4.90 -21.29
C ARG A 133 -4.57 4.36 -20.86
N TYR A 134 -5.07 4.76 -19.69
CA TYR A 134 -6.38 4.33 -19.22
C TYR A 134 -7.51 5.04 -19.98
N ARG A 135 -8.62 4.35 -20.22
CA ARG A 135 -9.83 4.97 -20.81
C ARG A 135 -10.34 6.07 -19.87
N GLY A 136 -10.53 7.27 -20.40
CA GLY A 136 -10.98 8.43 -19.61
C GLY A 136 -9.89 9.14 -18.81
N ASP A 137 -8.63 8.68 -18.84
CA ASP A 137 -7.50 9.51 -18.40
C ASP A 137 -7.32 10.64 -19.43
N SER A 138 -7.36 11.90 -18.98
CA SER A 138 -7.23 13.08 -19.85
C SER A 138 -5.78 13.53 -20.06
N GLY A 139 -4.79 12.95 -19.36
CA GLY A 139 -3.41 13.46 -19.32
C GLY A 139 -3.25 14.61 -18.32
N GLY A 140 -3.90 14.51 -17.16
CA GLY A 140 -4.00 15.58 -16.15
C GLY A 140 -2.78 15.79 -15.24
N GLY A 141 -1.60 15.35 -15.65
CA GLY A 141 -0.35 15.48 -14.90
C GLY A 141 0.85 15.26 -15.81
N GLU A 142 2.00 15.88 -15.47
CA GLU A 142 3.19 16.02 -16.33
C GLU A 142 3.50 14.78 -17.20
N GLY A 143 3.25 14.90 -18.50
CA GLY A 143 3.40 13.83 -19.49
C GLY A 143 2.23 13.74 -20.47
N ASP A 144 2.29 12.82 -21.43
CA ASP A 144 1.23 12.57 -22.42
C ASP A 144 0.15 11.56 -21.95
N GLY A 145 0.16 11.23 -20.64
CA GLY A 145 -0.75 10.28 -20.00
C GLY A 145 -0.45 8.80 -20.28
N TYR A 146 0.60 8.50 -21.06
CA TYR A 146 1.02 7.12 -21.30
C TYR A 146 1.88 6.56 -20.16
N ARG A 147 1.76 5.25 -19.94
CA ARG A 147 2.46 4.48 -18.91
C ARG A 147 3.04 3.23 -19.55
N LEU A 148 4.15 2.74 -18.99
CA LEU A 148 4.67 1.41 -19.32
C LEU A 148 4.04 0.36 -18.41
N GLY A 149 3.88 -0.86 -18.91
CA GLY A 149 3.37 -1.99 -18.13
C GLY A 149 3.11 -3.21 -19.00
N PHE A 150 2.22 -4.10 -18.54
CA PHE A 150 1.87 -5.33 -19.25
C PHE A 150 0.35 -5.54 -19.29
N VAL A 151 -0.12 -6.39 -20.21
CA VAL A 151 -1.51 -6.88 -20.22
C VAL A 151 -1.63 -8.02 -19.20
N ALA A 152 -2.42 -7.84 -18.15
CA ALA A 152 -2.53 -8.82 -17.05
C ALA A 152 -2.88 -10.25 -17.53
N ARG A 153 -3.72 -10.39 -18.56
CA ARG A 153 -4.07 -11.70 -19.13
C ARG A 153 -2.94 -12.36 -19.92
N GLU A 154 -2.02 -11.58 -20.50
CA GLU A 154 -0.84 -12.11 -21.19
C GLU A 154 0.22 -12.52 -20.17
N VAL A 155 0.42 -11.72 -19.12
CA VAL A 155 1.32 -12.09 -17.99
C VAL A 155 0.82 -13.37 -17.32
N ALA A 156 -0.49 -13.55 -17.15
CA ALA A 156 -1.05 -14.74 -16.50
C ALA A 156 -0.79 -16.07 -17.25
N LEU A 157 -0.41 -16.01 -18.53
CA LEU A 157 -0.03 -17.20 -19.31
C LEU A 157 1.44 -17.61 -19.07
N VAL A 158 2.25 -16.73 -18.46
CA VAL A 158 3.71 -16.86 -18.34
C VAL A 158 4.16 -16.86 -16.87
N VAL A 159 3.57 -15.99 -16.06
CA VAL A 159 3.85 -15.80 -14.62
C VAL A 159 2.51 -15.61 -13.89
N PRO A 160 1.71 -16.68 -13.72
CA PRO A 160 0.38 -16.58 -13.11
C PRO A 160 0.41 -16.04 -11.66
N GLU A 161 1.49 -16.28 -10.91
CA GLU A 161 1.70 -15.82 -9.54
C GLU A 161 1.78 -14.29 -9.45
N ALA A 162 2.23 -13.63 -10.52
CA ALA A 162 2.29 -12.18 -10.61
C ALA A 162 0.93 -11.54 -10.93
N VAL A 163 -0.13 -12.32 -11.18
CA VAL A 163 -1.44 -11.81 -11.62
C VAL A 163 -2.56 -12.23 -10.69
N LYS A 164 -3.40 -11.26 -10.32
CA LYS A 164 -4.64 -11.51 -9.58
C LYS A 164 -5.85 -11.12 -10.42
N ILE A 165 -6.78 -12.05 -10.61
CA ILE A 165 -8.09 -11.76 -11.18
C ILE A 165 -9.05 -11.43 -10.04
N MET A 166 -9.73 -10.30 -10.16
CA MET A 166 -10.70 -9.78 -9.19
C MET A 166 -12.11 -10.32 -9.48
N GLN A 167 -13.04 -10.17 -8.53
CA GLN A 167 -14.41 -10.72 -8.63
C GLN A 167 -15.21 -10.17 -9.82
N ASP A 168 -14.86 -8.98 -10.32
CA ASP A 168 -15.42 -8.32 -11.50
C ASP A 168 -14.74 -8.75 -12.83
N SER A 169 -13.87 -9.76 -12.80
CA SER A 169 -12.99 -10.19 -13.91
C SER A 169 -11.92 -9.19 -14.35
N THR A 170 -11.65 -8.14 -13.56
CA THR A 170 -10.51 -7.23 -13.78
C THR A 170 -9.21 -7.91 -13.35
N GLY A 171 -8.15 -7.79 -14.17
CA GLY A 171 -6.81 -8.30 -13.84
C GLY A 171 -5.90 -7.23 -13.26
N ALA A 172 -5.20 -7.56 -12.17
CA ALA A 172 -4.17 -6.73 -11.53
C ALA A 172 -2.83 -7.46 -11.54
N ILE A 173 -1.71 -6.71 -11.59
CA ILE A 173 -0.34 -7.26 -11.65
C ILE A 173 0.47 -6.81 -10.43
N ALA A 174 1.08 -7.78 -9.74
CA ALA A 174 2.06 -7.56 -8.70
C ALA A 174 3.45 -7.41 -9.33
N TYR A 175 3.81 -6.19 -9.76
CA TYR A 175 5.09 -5.91 -10.43
C TYR A 175 6.33 -6.31 -9.60
N ASN A 176 6.23 -6.29 -8.28
CA ASN A 176 7.27 -6.77 -7.37
C ASN A 176 7.50 -8.29 -7.45
N ALA A 177 6.49 -9.09 -7.79
CA ALA A 177 6.63 -10.54 -7.99
C ALA A 177 7.46 -10.89 -9.24
N LEU A 178 7.63 -9.96 -10.19
CA LEU A 178 8.50 -10.15 -11.35
C LEU A 178 10.00 -9.96 -11.00
N VAL A 179 10.34 -9.37 -9.86
CA VAL A 179 11.74 -9.06 -9.52
C VAL A 179 12.60 -10.31 -9.33
N PRO A 180 12.18 -11.35 -8.57
CA PRO A 180 12.95 -12.61 -8.47
C PRO A 180 13.17 -13.29 -9.83
N LEU A 181 12.12 -13.31 -10.67
CA LEU A 181 12.21 -13.85 -12.04
C LEU A 181 13.27 -13.12 -12.88
N LEU A 182 13.29 -11.77 -12.84
CA LEU A 182 14.28 -10.97 -13.55
C LEU A 182 15.70 -11.21 -13.01
N VAL A 183 15.87 -11.43 -11.70
CA VAL A 183 17.18 -11.77 -11.10
C VAL A 183 17.70 -13.11 -11.61
N GLU A 184 16.88 -14.16 -11.61
CA GLU A 184 17.32 -15.47 -12.12
C GLU A 184 17.53 -15.46 -13.63
N ALA A 185 16.74 -14.69 -14.40
CA ALA A 185 16.97 -14.51 -15.84
C ALA A 185 18.30 -13.82 -16.13
N VAL A 186 18.69 -12.81 -15.34
CA VAL A 186 20.00 -12.13 -15.48
C VAL A 186 21.16 -13.07 -15.12
N LYS A 187 21.00 -13.96 -14.13
CA LYS A 187 22.00 -15.00 -13.83
C LYS A 187 22.15 -16.00 -14.98
N GLU A 188 21.05 -16.52 -15.51
CA GLU A 188 21.04 -17.42 -16.68
C GLU A 188 21.72 -16.74 -17.90
N GLN A 189 21.47 -15.44 -18.10
CA GLN A 189 22.13 -14.66 -19.13
C GLN A 189 23.65 -14.53 -18.91
N GLN A 190 24.08 -14.36 -17.66
CA GLN A 190 25.50 -14.26 -17.30
C GLN A 190 26.24 -15.58 -17.57
N GLU A 191 25.63 -16.72 -17.26
CA GLU A 191 26.18 -18.04 -17.61
C GLU A 191 26.35 -18.22 -19.13
N GLN A 192 25.38 -17.78 -19.93
CA GLN A 192 25.48 -17.79 -21.39
C GLN A 192 26.60 -16.89 -21.90
N ILE A 193 26.78 -15.70 -21.31
CA ILE A 193 27.87 -14.76 -21.65
C ILE A 193 29.24 -15.38 -21.36
N ASP A 194 29.42 -16.03 -20.21
CA ASP A 194 30.71 -16.59 -19.82
C ASP A 194 31.04 -17.88 -20.61
N ALA A 195 30.04 -18.69 -20.95
CA ALA A 195 30.20 -19.79 -21.89
C ALA A 195 30.64 -19.32 -23.29
N LEU A 196 30.02 -18.25 -23.82
CA LEU A 196 30.41 -17.65 -25.10
C LEU A 196 31.84 -17.09 -25.07
N ARG A 197 32.24 -16.44 -23.97
CA ARG A 197 33.61 -15.95 -23.77
C ARG A 197 34.64 -17.07 -23.78
N ALA A 198 34.40 -18.14 -23.02
CA ALA A 198 35.29 -19.30 -22.99
C ALA A 198 35.44 -19.95 -24.38
N PHE A 199 34.35 -20.05 -25.14
CA PHE A 199 34.38 -20.57 -26.51
C PHE A 199 35.20 -19.67 -27.45
N ILE A 200 35.05 -18.34 -27.38
CA ILE A 200 35.85 -17.40 -28.17
C ILE A 200 37.34 -17.55 -27.86
N SER A 201 37.74 -17.59 -26.58
CA SER A 201 39.14 -17.78 -26.20
C SER A 201 39.73 -19.10 -26.73
N TYR A 202 38.97 -20.20 -26.66
CA TYR A 202 39.39 -21.48 -27.22
C TYR A 202 39.61 -21.40 -28.75
N GLN A 203 38.71 -20.71 -29.47
CA GLN A 203 38.86 -20.51 -30.92
C GLN A 203 40.10 -19.66 -31.27
N GLU A 204 40.40 -18.63 -30.48
CA GLU A 204 41.59 -17.79 -30.67
C GLU A 204 42.89 -18.59 -30.49
N GLU A 205 42.97 -19.45 -29.46
CA GLU A 205 44.14 -20.32 -29.22
C GLU A 205 44.38 -21.31 -30.37
N GLU A 206 43.34 -22.01 -30.85
CA GLU A 206 43.49 -22.97 -31.95
C GLU A 206 43.81 -22.26 -33.28
N LEU A 207 43.28 -21.04 -33.52
CA LEU A 207 43.69 -20.21 -34.66
C LEU A 207 45.18 -19.82 -34.60
N ILE A 208 45.71 -19.47 -33.43
CA ILE A 208 47.15 -19.20 -33.24
C ILE A 208 47.97 -20.48 -33.53
N ARG A 209 47.52 -21.63 -33.03
CA ARG A 209 48.17 -22.93 -33.26
C ARG A 209 48.21 -23.31 -34.75
N LEU A 210 47.10 -23.15 -35.46
CA LEU A 210 47.02 -23.41 -36.90
C LEU A 210 47.90 -22.46 -37.72
N LYS A 211 47.93 -21.16 -37.38
CA LYS A 211 48.84 -20.20 -37.99
C LYS A 211 50.30 -20.61 -37.80
N ARG A 212 50.72 -21.00 -36.59
CA ARG A 212 52.10 -21.48 -36.33
C ARG A 212 52.46 -22.69 -37.20
N ARG A 213 51.58 -23.69 -37.32
CA ARG A 213 51.80 -24.89 -38.17
C ARG A 213 51.89 -24.58 -39.66
N ARG A 214 51.28 -23.48 -40.12
CA ARG A 214 51.34 -23.02 -41.52
C ARG A 214 52.63 -22.25 -41.85
N TRP A 215 53.25 -21.61 -40.86
CA TRP A 215 54.49 -20.82 -41.03
C TRP A 215 55.77 -21.64 -40.76
N SER A 216 55.63 -22.90 -40.35
CA SER A 216 56.73 -23.86 -40.14
C SER A 216 56.87 -24.87 -41.29
N ARG A 217 56.42 -24.51 -42.50
CA ARG A 217 56.48 -25.27 -43.75
C ARG A 217 56.88 -24.32 -44.88
#